data_AF-A0A3N2RX34-F1
#
_entry.id   AF-A0A3N2RX34-F1
#
_cell.length_a   1.000
_cell.length_b   1.000
_cell.length_c   1.000
_cell.angle_alpha   90.00
_cell.angle_beta   90.00
_cell.angle_gamma   90.00
#
_symmetry.space_group_name_H-M   'P 1'
#
loop_
_entity.id
_entity.type
_entity.pdbx_description
1 polymer ?
#
loop_
_entity_poly.entity_id
_entity_poly.type
_entity_poly.pdbx_seq_one_letter_code
_entity_poly.pdbx_strand_id
1 'polypeptide(L)'
;MLTQYFAFLRIAPLLLLTASLSGCMLTRVSDSTHAKEVDALHVVGLNMNAAKARVAENGFLCGPAPALNHVQTEDGVQHRWLQLECSKQSMEVICPQIRSVVLNVDPITNNVVAVGKPITQNSCF
;
A
#
# COMPACT_ATOMS: atom_id res chain seq x y z
N MET A 1 -13.55 47.24 -25.08
CA MET A 1 -13.53 46.35 -23.89
C MET A 1 -14.29 45.03 -24.04
N LEU A 2 -14.95 44.72 -25.18
CA LEU A 2 -15.64 43.42 -25.36
C LEU A 2 -14.74 42.27 -25.88
N THR A 3 -13.59 42.57 -26.48
CA THR A 3 -12.69 41.56 -27.07
C THR A 3 -11.86 40.77 -26.06
N GLN A 4 -11.63 41.31 -24.86
CA GLN A 4 -10.92 40.59 -23.78
C GLN A 4 -11.79 39.49 -23.13
N TYR A 5 -13.10 39.69 -23.04
CA TYR A 5 -14.03 38.71 -22.42
C TYR A 5 -14.12 37.40 -23.21
N PHE A 6 -14.05 37.45 -24.54
CA PHE A 6 -14.14 36.26 -25.40
C PHE A 6 -12.92 35.34 -25.30
N ALA A 7 -11.73 35.88 -24.98
CA ALA A 7 -10.52 35.09 -24.82
C ALA A 7 -10.56 34.26 -23.53
N PHE A 8 -11.00 34.85 -22.41
CA PHE A 8 -11.13 34.14 -21.14
C PHE A 8 -12.20 33.03 -21.18
N LEU A 9 -13.31 33.25 -21.90
CA LEU A 9 -14.38 32.26 -22.01
C LEU A 9 -13.96 30.99 -22.78
N ARG A 10 -12.97 31.09 -23.68
CA ARG A 10 -12.43 29.95 -24.44
C ARG A 10 -11.37 29.14 -23.69
N ILE A 11 -10.67 29.78 -22.74
CA ILE A 11 -9.59 29.14 -21.98
C ILE A 11 -10.14 28.44 -20.72
N ALA A 12 -11.25 28.91 -20.16
CA ALA A 12 -11.93 28.30 -19.02
C ALA A 12 -12.25 26.79 -19.17
N PRO A 13 -12.81 26.30 -20.29
CA PRO A 13 -13.06 24.87 -20.46
C PRO A 13 -11.76 24.05 -20.56
N LEU A 14 -10.70 24.61 -21.14
CA LEU A 14 -9.40 23.95 -21.26
C LEU A 14 -8.71 23.80 -19.89
N LEU A 15 -8.80 24.83 -19.04
CA LEU A 15 -8.31 24.79 -17.66
C LEU A 15 -9.08 23.77 -16.80
N LEU A 16 -10.41 23.73 -16.94
CA LEU A 16 -11.27 22.74 -16.26
C LEU A 16 -10.95 21.30 -16.68
N LEU A 17 -10.67 21.07 -17.98
CA LEU A 17 -10.22 19.77 -18.49
C LEU A 17 -8.84 19.38 -17.92
N THR A 18 -7.88 20.30 -17.82
CA THR A 18 -6.57 19.97 -17.24
C THR A 18 -6.64 19.68 -15.73
N ALA A 19 -7.55 20.34 -15.00
CA ALA A 19 -7.72 20.14 -13.56
C ALA A 19 -8.36 18.77 -13.23
N SER A 20 -9.26 18.25 -14.08
CA SER A 20 -9.88 16.94 -13.88
C SER A 20 -8.92 15.77 -14.15
N LEU A 21 -7.95 15.92 -15.04
CA LEU A 21 -6.93 14.89 -15.29
C LEU A 21 -5.92 14.74 -14.14
N SER A 22 -5.59 15.82 -13.42
CA SER A 22 -4.72 15.75 -12.22
C SER A 22 -5.41 15.14 -10.99
N GLY A 23 -6.75 15.04 -11.00
CA GLY A 23 -7.53 14.51 -9.87
C GLY A 23 -7.35 13.01 -9.62
N CYS A 24 -6.89 12.24 -10.60
CA CYS A 24 -6.72 10.79 -10.47
C CYS A 24 -5.52 10.37 -9.60
N MET A 25 -4.59 11.27 -9.29
CA MET A 25 -3.37 10.95 -8.53
C MET A 25 -3.47 11.22 -7.03
N LEU A 26 -4.45 12.02 -6.58
CA LEU A 26 -4.52 12.52 -5.20
C LEU A 26 -4.83 11.42 -4.17
N THR A 27 -5.50 10.35 -4.55
CA THR A 27 -5.89 9.26 -3.66
C THR A 27 -4.89 8.09 -3.66
N ARG A 28 -3.84 8.16 -4.48
CA ARG A 28 -2.82 7.12 -4.62
C ARG A 28 -1.78 7.20 -3.52
N VAL A 29 -1.45 6.07 -2.90
CA VAL A 29 -0.42 6.00 -1.87
C VAL A 29 0.89 5.59 -2.53
N SER A 30 1.89 6.46 -2.45
CA SER A 30 3.24 6.14 -2.95
C SER A 30 3.89 5.00 -2.15
N ASP A 31 4.84 4.28 -2.77
CA ASP A 31 5.62 3.23 -2.10
C ASP A 31 6.32 3.76 -0.84
N SER A 32 6.83 4.99 -0.89
CA SER A 32 7.50 5.62 0.25
C SER A 32 6.54 5.93 1.41
N THR A 33 5.31 6.34 1.09
CA THR A 33 4.28 6.63 2.09
C THR A 33 3.80 5.34 2.75
N HIS A 34 3.55 4.31 1.94
CA HIS A 34 3.19 2.99 2.44
C HIS A 34 4.31 2.39 3.30
N ALA A 35 5.56 2.49 2.85
CA ALA A 35 6.70 2.01 3.63
C ALA A 35 6.78 2.66 5.02
N LYS A 36 6.58 3.98 5.10
CA LYS A 36 6.52 4.71 6.37
C LYS A 36 5.33 4.28 7.24
N GLU A 37 4.14 4.08 6.67
CA GLU A 37 2.97 3.56 7.40
C GLU A 37 3.28 2.19 8.02
N VAL A 38 3.88 1.29 7.23
CA VAL A 38 4.24 -0.05 7.70
C VAL A 38 5.35 -0.03 8.75
N ASP A 39 6.38 0.81 8.59
CA ASP A 39 7.46 0.94 9.56
C ASP A 39 6.96 1.48 10.91
N ALA A 40 5.98 2.39 10.89
CA ALA A 40 5.35 2.94 12.10
C ALA A 40 4.52 1.90 12.88
N LEU A 41 4.20 0.73 12.29
CA LEU A 41 3.52 -0.34 13.02
C LEU A 41 4.43 -1.01 14.06
N HIS A 42 5.76 -0.90 13.90
CA HIS A 42 6.78 -1.47 14.80
C HIS A 42 6.54 -2.95 15.12
N VAL A 43 6.25 -3.75 14.09
CA VAL A 43 5.86 -5.17 14.26
C VAL A 43 7.02 -6.16 14.29
N VAL A 44 8.21 -5.77 13.83
CA VAL A 44 9.41 -6.63 13.89
C VAL A 44 9.76 -6.90 15.36
N GLY A 45 10.03 -8.17 15.67
CA GLY A 45 10.27 -8.66 17.02
C GLY A 45 9.01 -9.00 17.82
N LEU A 46 7.82 -8.59 17.37
CA LEU A 46 6.57 -9.00 18.02
C LEU A 46 6.24 -10.46 17.70
N ASN A 47 5.54 -11.11 18.63
CA ASN A 47 4.90 -12.39 18.35
C ASN A 47 3.85 -12.22 17.22
N MET A 48 3.69 -13.25 16.38
CA MET A 48 2.76 -13.23 15.23
C MET A 48 1.33 -12.76 15.58
N ASN A 49 0.77 -13.20 16.72
CA ASN A 49 -0.58 -12.80 17.11
C ASN A 49 -0.66 -11.32 17.51
N ALA A 50 0.35 -10.82 18.20
CA ALA A 50 0.44 -9.40 18.58
C ALA A 50 0.67 -8.51 17.35
N ALA A 51 1.52 -8.94 16.42
CA ALA A 51 1.72 -8.27 15.14
C ALA A 51 0.42 -8.23 14.32
N LYS A 52 -0.30 -9.36 14.24
CA LYS A 52 -1.60 -9.45 13.56
C LYS A 52 -2.62 -8.46 14.15
N ALA A 53 -2.72 -8.40 15.48
CA ALA A 53 -3.61 -7.46 16.16
C ALA A 53 -3.23 -6.01 15.85
N ARG A 54 -1.93 -5.65 15.94
CA ARG A 54 -1.43 -4.31 15.63
C ARG A 54 -1.71 -3.88 14.20
N VAL A 55 -1.51 -4.80 13.25
CA VAL A 55 -1.80 -4.57 11.83
C VAL A 55 -3.31 -4.37 11.60
N ALA A 56 -4.15 -5.17 12.26
CA ALA A 56 -5.61 -5.05 12.19
C ALA A 56 -6.15 -3.75 12.81
N GLU A 57 -5.59 -3.30 13.93
CA GLU A 57 -5.89 -2.00 14.56
C GLU A 57 -5.64 -0.81 13.61
N ASN A 58 -4.77 -0.98 12.61
CA ASN A 58 -4.45 0.03 11.60
C ASN A 58 -5.24 -0.15 10.28
N GLY A 59 -6.26 -1.00 10.28
CA GLY A 59 -7.22 -1.15 9.18
C GLY A 59 -6.78 -2.11 8.07
N PHE A 60 -5.81 -2.98 8.33
CA PHE A 60 -5.44 -4.06 7.41
C PHE A 60 -6.21 -5.35 7.77
N LEU A 61 -6.64 -6.08 6.75
CA LEU A 61 -7.33 -7.36 6.89
C LEU A 61 -6.37 -8.50 6.55
N CYS A 62 -6.10 -9.34 7.54
CA CYS A 62 -5.21 -10.49 7.38
C CYS A 62 -5.91 -11.69 6.76
N GLY A 63 -5.19 -12.42 5.92
CA GLY A 63 -5.62 -13.70 5.36
C GLY A 63 -5.89 -14.78 6.42
N PRO A 64 -6.51 -15.89 6.01
CA PRO A 64 -7.02 -16.90 6.94
C PRO A 64 -5.92 -17.67 7.69
N ALA A 65 -4.76 -17.93 7.07
CA ALA A 65 -3.65 -18.63 7.72
C ALA A 65 -2.28 -18.23 7.12
N PRO A 66 -1.21 -18.22 7.94
CA PRO A 66 0.15 -18.08 7.44
C PRO A 66 0.57 -19.31 6.63
N ALA A 67 1.27 -19.11 5.52
CA ALA A 67 1.84 -20.18 4.71
C ALA A 67 3.37 -20.22 4.86
N LEU A 68 3.95 -21.41 4.92
CA LEU A 68 5.40 -21.57 5.01
C LEU A 68 6.01 -21.45 3.61
N ASN A 69 6.77 -20.38 3.37
CA ASN A 69 7.33 -20.05 2.06
C ASN A 69 8.85 -19.90 2.12
N HIS A 70 9.49 -20.10 0.97
CA HIS A 70 10.89 -19.75 0.75
C HIS A 70 10.96 -18.27 0.38
N VAL A 71 11.68 -17.51 1.19
CA VAL A 71 11.87 -16.07 1.00
C VAL A 71 13.35 -15.83 0.77
N GLN A 72 13.68 -15.27 -0.39
CA GLN A 72 15.04 -14.81 -0.66
C GLN A 72 15.17 -13.37 -0.19
N THR A 73 16.12 -13.12 0.69
CA THR A 73 16.46 -11.78 1.17
C THR A 73 17.47 -11.11 0.25
N GLU A 74 17.68 -9.80 0.41
CA GLU A 74 18.55 -8.99 -0.46
C GLU A 74 20.02 -9.42 -0.44
N ASP A 75 20.45 -10.07 0.65
CA ASP A 75 21.77 -10.68 0.80
C ASP A 75 21.91 -12.04 0.06
N GLY A 76 20.85 -12.46 -0.65
CA GLY A 76 20.81 -13.70 -1.41
C GLY A 76 20.55 -14.95 -0.57
N VAL A 77 20.42 -14.82 0.76
CA VAL A 77 20.13 -15.94 1.66
C VAL A 77 18.68 -16.37 1.50
N GLN A 78 18.46 -17.69 1.47
CA GLN A 78 17.11 -18.24 1.48
C GLN A 78 16.67 -18.59 2.89
N HIS A 79 15.56 -18.01 3.30
CA HIS A 79 14.92 -18.29 4.57
C HIS A 79 13.60 -19.02 4.36
N ARG A 80 13.24 -19.88 5.32
CA ARG A 80 11.96 -20.57 5.36
C ARG A 80 11.11 -19.94 6.46
N TRP A 81 10.21 -19.04 6.08
CA TRP A 81 9.41 -18.25 7.01
C TRP A 81 7.92 -18.47 6.79
N LEU A 82 7.17 -18.34 7.88
CA LEU A 82 5.72 -18.27 7.82
C LEU A 82 5.33 -16.88 7.33
N GLN A 83 4.64 -16.80 6.19
CA GLN A 83 4.15 -15.57 5.61
C GLN A 83 2.67 -15.40 5.86
N LEU A 84 2.31 -14.31 6.54
CA LEU A 84 0.92 -13.87 6.68
C LEU A 84 0.75 -12.53 5.98
N GLU A 85 -0.06 -12.51 4.93
CA GLU A 85 -0.41 -11.27 4.23
C GLU A 85 -1.64 -10.62 4.88
N CYS A 86 -1.53 -9.32 5.13
CA CYS A 86 -2.62 -8.46 5.54
C CYS A 86 -2.75 -7.29 4.57
N SER A 87 -3.93 -7.10 3.99
CA SER A 87 -4.15 -6.13 2.92
C SER A 87 -5.13 -5.03 3.32
N LYS A 88 -4.97 -3.87 2.71
CA LYS A 88 -5.82 -2.69 2.86
C LYS A 88 -6.03 -2.08 1.48
N GLN A 89 -7.29 -1.89 1.11
CA GLN A 89 -7.65 -1.25 -0.14
C GLN A 89 -7.60 0.27 0.03
N SER A 90 -6.93 0.97 -0.88
CA SER A 90 -6.95 2.42 -0.96
C SER A 90 -8.31 2.94 -1.41
N MET A 91 -8.68 4.15 -0.98
CA MET A 91 -9.97 4.79 -1.30
C MET A 91 -10.03 5.40 -2.72
N GLU A 92 -9.24 4.91 -3.67
CA GLU A 92 -9.33 5.36 -5.06
C GLU A 92 -10.63 4.85 -5.69
N VAL A 93 -11.42 5.75 -6.26
CA VAL A 93 -12.75 5.44 -6.82
C VAL A 93 -12.64 4.67 -8.15
N ILE A 94 -11.62 4.95 -8.96
CA ILE A 94 -11.51 4.44 -10.33
C ILE A 94 -10.47 3.31 -10.43
N CYS A 95 -9.42 3.33 -9.60
CA CYS A 95 -8.36 2.31 -9.60
C CYS A 95 -7.86 2.01 -8.19
N PRO A 96 -8.57 1.18 -7.41
CA PRO A 96 -8.16 0.87 -6.05
C PRO A 96 -6.84 0.09 -6.03
N GLN A 97 -5.84 0.70 -5.42
CA GLN A 97 -4.58 0.09 -5.04
C GLN A 97 -4.80 -0.84 -3.85
N ILE A 98 -4.27 -2.07 -3.93
CA ILE A 98 -4.20 -2.98 -2.79
C ILE A 98 -2.81 -2.83 -2.18
N ARG A 99 -2.78 -2.52 -0.88
CA ARG A 99 -1.54 -2.31 -0.13
C ARG A 99 -1.45 -3.36 0.94
N SER A 100 -0.36 -4.10 0.95
CA SER A 100 -0.21 -5.23 1.87
C SER A 100 0.96 -5.05 2.83
N VAL A 101 0.80 -5.65 3.99
CA VAL A 101 1.82 -5.92 5.00
C VAL A 101 1.99 -7.43 5.03
N VAL A 102 3.16 -7.91 4.63
CA VAL A 102 3.49 -9.34 4.68
C VAL A 102 4.36 -9.57 5.90
N LEU A 103 3.79 -10.19 6.94
CA LEU A 103 4.53 -10.57 8.13
C LEU A 103 5.33 -11.84 7.81
N ASN A 104 6.66 -11.74 7.80
CA ASN A 104 7.53 -12.91 7.75
C ASN A 104 7.90 -13.29 9.18
N VAL A 105 7.47 -14.48 9.58
CA VAL A 105 7.58 -14.99 10.93
C VAL A 105 8.55 -16.16 10.95
N ASP A 106 9.47 -16.13 11.90
CA ASP A 106 10.32 -17.27 12.20
C ASP A 106 9.47 -18.40 12.82
N PRO A 107 9.41 -19.59 12.21
CA PRO A 107 8.60 -20.69 12.72
C PRO A 107 9.08 -21.22 14.08
N ILE A 108 10.33 -20.97 14.49
CA ILE A 108 10.89 -21.44 15.75
C ILE A 108 10.50 -20.51 16.89
N THR A 109 10.74 -19.21 16.72
CA THR A 109 10.48 -18.19 17.76
C THR A 109 9.06 -17.64 17.72
N ASN A 110 8.32 -17.88 16.62
CA ASN A 110 7.00 -17.33 16.35
C ASN A 110 6.95 -15.80 16.38
N ASN A 111 8.08 -15.15 16.12
CA ASN A 111 8.23 -13.71 16.07
C ASN A 111 8.42 -13.22 14.63
N VAL A 112 7.94 -12.01 14.36
CA VAL A 112 8.16 -11.34 13.07
C VAL A 112 9.63 -10.97 12.95
N VAL A 113 10.29 -11.42 11.88
CA VAL A 113 11.70 -11.14 11.59
C VAL A 113 11.87 -10.16 10.44
N ALA A 114 10.91 -10.11 9.53
CA ALA A 114 10.93 -9.19 8.40
C ALA A 114 9.50 -8.84 7.97
N VAL A 115 9.35 -7.70 7.30
CA VAL A 115 8.05 -7.22 6.82
C VAL A 115 8.13 -6.86 5.34
N GLY A 116 7.32 -7.52 4.52
CA GLY A 116 7.11 -7.16 3.12
C GLY A 116 6.08 -6.03 3.00
N LYS A 117 6.30 -5.15 2.03
CA LYS A 117 5.49 -3.94 1.81
C LYS A 117 4.93 -3.87 0.38
N PRO A 118 4.38 -4.96 -0.21
CA PRO A 118 4.00 -4.92 -1.61
C PRO A 118 2.76 -4.04 -1.83
N ILE A 119 2.77 -3.36 -2.96
CA ILE A 119 1.65 -2.61 -3.50
C ILE A 119 1.27 -3.26 -4.81
N THR A 120 0.04 -3.77 -4.88
CA THR A 120 -0.54 -4.29 -6.11
C THR A 120 -1.37 -3.19 -6.76
N GLN A 121 -0.94 -2.79 -7.95
CA GLN A 121 -1.65 -1.83 -8.78
C GLN A 121 -2.53 -2.62 -9.76
N ASN A 122 -3.84 -2.40 -9.70
CA ASN A 122 -4.73 -2.90 -10.74
C ASN A 122 -4.63 -1.95 -11.94
N SER A 123 -4.52 -2.49 -13.17
CA SER A 123 -4.43 -1.69 -14.39
C SER A 123 -5.68 -0.81 -14.55
N CYS A 124 -5.48 0.51 -14.60
CA CYS A 124 -6.51 1.46 -14.99
C CYS A 124 -6.80 1.32 -16.49
N PHE A 125 -8.08 1.34 -16.88
CA PHE A 125 -8.50 1.41 -18.29
C PHE A 125 -8.28 2.80 -18.88
#